data_AF-A0A2S9GF49-F1
#
_entry.id   AF-A0A2S9GF49-F1
#
_cell.length_a   1.000
_cell.length_b   1.000
_cell.length_c   1.000
_cell.angle_alpha   90.00
_cell.angle_beta   90.00
_cell.angle_gamma   90.00
#
_symmetry.space_group_name_H-M   'P 1'
#
loop_
_entity.id
_entity.type
_entity.pdbx_description
1 polymer ?
#
loop_
_entity_poly.entity_id
_entity_poly.type
_entity_poly.pdbx_seq_one_letter_code
_entity_poly.pdbx_strand_id
1 'polypeptide(L)'
;LAAAGVDACTIGMVEAHGTGAPAGDPIEYAALSEVYGVEGPCALGSVKTNFGHAQSASGLLGLMKATLALQHRAVPPNLHFTRLP
;
A
#
# COMPACT_ATOMS: atom_id res chain seq x y z
N LEU A 1 -3.48 2.74 -13.94
CA LEU A 1 -2.21 2.55 -14.69
C LEU A 1 -2.32 3.01 -16.13
N ALA A 2 -3.20 2.44 -16.96
CA ALA A 2 -3.38 2.86 -18.37
C ALA A 2 -3.57 4.37 -18.56
N ALA A 3 -4.45 5.01 -17.77
CA ALA A 3 -4.66 6.46 -17.82
C ALA A 3 -3.41 7.29 -17.45
N ALA A 4 -2.51 6.74 -16.63
CA ALA A 4 -1.25 7.38 -16.25
C ALA A 4 -0.10 7.04 -17.23
N GLY A 5 -0.29 6.08 -18.14
CA GLY A 5 0.77 5.60 -19.04
C GLY A 5 1.93 4.93 -18.31
N VAL A 6 1.69 4.33 -17.14
CA VAL A 6 2.72 3.73 -16.28
C VAL A 6 2.57 2.21 -16.24
N ASP A 7 3.68 1.50 -16.42
CA ASP A 7 3.79 0.06 -16.25
C ASP A 7 3.81 -0.30 -14.75
N ALA A 8 3.03 -1.32 -14.37
CA ALA A 8 2.96 -1.82 -13.00
C ALA A 8 4.33 -2.28 -12.46
N CYS A 9 5.19 -2.84 -13.33
CA CYS A 9 6.53 -3.30 -12.94
C CYS A 9 7.45 -2.15 -12.47
N THR A 10 7.11 -0.90 -12.79
CA THR A 10 7.87 0.29 -12.35
C THR A 10 7.40 0.83 -11.00
N ILE A 11 6.33 0.28 -10.43
CA ILE A 11 5.77 0.71 -9.15
C ILE A 11 6.53 0.04 -7.99
N GLY A 12 7.25 0.85 -7.20
CA GLY A 12 8.01 0.37 -6.05
C GLY A 12 7.24 0.31 -4.73
N MET A 13 6.02 0.87 -4.67
CA MET A 13 5.20 0.91 -3.46
C MET A 13 3.71 1.02 -3.80
N VAL A 14 2.88 0.26 -3.07
CA VAL A 14 1.43 0.39 -3.02
C VAL A 14 1.00 0.73 -1.59
N GLU A 15 0.26 1.82 -1.47
CA GLU A 15 -0.45 2.18 -0.24
C GLU A 15 -1.88 1.63 -0.33
N ALA A 16 -2.13 0.52 0.37
CA ALA A 16 -3.36 -0.25 0.30
C ALA A 16 -4.50 0.38 1.12
N HIS A 17 -5.73 -0.13 0.91
CA HIS A 17 -6.81 0.11 1.85
C HIS A 17 -6.47 -0.47 3.22
N GLY A 18 -6.00 -1.73 3.28
CA GLY A 18 -5.28 -2.33 4.41
C GLY A 18 -5.91 -2.04 5.76
N THR A 19 -7.14 -2.54 5.96
CA THR A 19 -7.93 -2.30 7.16
C THR A 19 -7.61 -3.23 8.32
N GLY A 20 -6.83 -4.30 8.08
CA GLY A 20 -6.63 -5.37 9.04
C GLY A 20 -7.84 -6.31 9.11
N ALA A 21 -8.73 -6.30 8.12
CA ALA A 21 -9.94 -7.10 8.12
C ALA A 21 -9.59 -8.55 7.72
N PRO A 22 -9.88 -9.58 8.56
CA PRO A 22 -9.47 -10.96 8.27
C PRO A 22 -9.99 -11.51 6.95
N ALA A 23 -11.19 -11.08 6.52
CA ALA A 23 -11.77 -11.47 5.25
C ALA A 23 -11.35 -10.56 4.08
N GLY A 24 -11.16 -9.26 4.33
CA GLY A 24 -10.91 -8.26 3.29
C GLY A 24 -9.45 -8.21 2.85
N ASP A 25 -8.51 -8.24 3.79
CA ASP A 25 -7.09 -8.07 3.51
C ASP A 25 -6.52 -9.19 2.61
N PRO A 26 -6.89 -10.49 2.77
CA PRO A 26 -6.45 -11.52 1.82
C PRO A 26 -6.97 -11.31 0.38
N ILE A 27 -8.20 -10.81 0.23
CA ILE A 27 -8.80 -10.52 -1.08
C ILE A 27 -8.08 -9.33 -1.73
N GLU A 28 -7.85 -8.27 -0.96
CA GLU A 28 -7.10 -7.10 -1.43
C GLU A 28 -5.67 -7.48 -1.81
N TYR A 29 -4.97 -8.25 -0.97
CA TYR A 29 -3.62 -8.71 -1.25
C TYR A 29 -3.54 -9.55 -2.52
N ALA A 30 -4.45 -10.51 -2.69
CA ALA A 30 -4.47 -11.37 -3.88
C ALA A 30 -4.62 -10.51 -5.16
N ALA A 31 -5.60 -9.61 -5.20
CA ALA A 31 -5.84 -8.73 -6.34
C ALA A 31 -4.64 -7.79 -6.63
N LEU A 32 -3.98 -7.27 -5.60
CA LEU A 32 -2.78 -6.45 -5.78
C LEU A 32 -1.59 -7.27 -6.30
N SER A 33 -1.42 -8.50 -5.83
CA SER A 33 -0.31 -9.38 -6.22
C SER A 33 -0.37 -9.86 -7.67
N GLU A 34 -1.55 -9.83 -8.29
CA GLU A 34 -1.70 -10.11 -9.73
C GLU A 34 -1.13 -8.99 -10.62
N VAL A 35 -0.99 -7.77 -10.08
CA VAL A 35 -0.63 -6.59 -10.86
C VAL A 35 0.73 -6.04 -10.46
N TYR A 36 1.03 -5.97 -9.16
CA TYR A 36 2.22 -5.33 -8.62
C TYR A 36 3.21 -6.37 -8.08
N GLY A 37 4.51 -6.05 -8.20
CA GLY A 37 5.57 -6.90 -7.64
C GLY A 37 5.87 -8.17 -8.43
N VAL A 38 5.36 -8.30 -9.66
CA VAL A 38 5.57 -9.48 -10.53
C VAL A 38 7.03 -9.61 -10.97
N GLU A 39 7.66 -8.51 -11.38
CA GLU A 39 9.03 -8.50 -11.90
C GLU A 39 10.04 -7.77 -10.99
N GLY A 40 9.67 -7.45 -9.76
CA GLY A 40 10.55 -6.75 -8.82
C GLY A 40 9.91 -6.47 -7.46
N PRO A 41 10.70 -6.04 -6.46
CA PRO A 41 10.17 -5.75 -5.14
C PRO A 41 9.24 -4.52 -5.18
N CYS A 42 7.99 -4.71 -4.77
CA CYS A 42 7.03 -3.64 -4.53
C CYS A 42 6.63 -3.66 -3.06
N ALA A 43 6.89 -2.57 -2.34
CA ALA A 43 6.49 -2.45 -0.94
C ALA A 43 4.96 -2.35 -0.83
N LEU A 44 4.38 -3.02 0.18
CA LEU A 44 2.94 -2.93 0.47
C LEU A 44 2.74 -2.29 1.85
N GLY A 45 2.10 -1.14 1.88
CA GLY A 45 1.91 -0.32 3.08
C GLY A 45 0.44 -0.05 3.42
N SER A 46 0.16 0.26 4.69
CA SER A 46 -1.10 0.90 5.11
C SER A 46 -0.85 1.88 6.26
N VAL A 47 -1.23 3.14 6.05
CA VAL A 47 -1.19 4.25 7.02
C VAL A 47 -2.08 3.98 8.22
N LYS A 48 -3.08 3.10 8.07
CA LYS A 48 -4.00 2.71 9.15
C LYS A 48 -3.29 1.93 10.25
N THR A 49 -2.14 1.33 9.97
CA THR A 49 -1.31 0.69 11.02
C THR A 49 -0.73 1.71 12.01
N ASN A 50 -0.58 2.98 11.61
CA ASN A 50 -0.05 4.05 12.45
C ASN A 50 -1.15 4.92 13.09
N PHE A 51 -2.22 5.21 12.34
CA PHE A 51 -3.24 6.20 12.74
C PHE A 51 -4.64 5.61 12.92
N GLY A 52 -4.82 4.30 12.72
CA GLY A 52 -6.14 3.68 12.67
C GLY A 52 -6.95 4.10 11.44
N HIS A 53 -8.23 3.74 11.44
CA HIS A 53 -9.11 4.03 10.31
C HIS A 53 -9.76 5.42 10.44
N ALA A 54 -9.18 6.43 9.79
CA ALA A 54 -9.66 7.82 9.79
C ALA A 54 -10.88 8.09 8.88
N GLN A 55 -11.70 7.07 8.61
CA GLN A 55 -12.89 7.14 7.74
C GLN A 55 -12.62 7.92 6.43
N SER A 56 -13.38 8.98 6.16
CA SER A 56 -13.28 9.82 4.95
C SER A 56 -11.89 10.45 4.74
N ALA A 57 -11.11 10.63 5.80
CA ALA A 57 -9.75 11.17 5.71
C ALA A 57 -8.69 10.10 5.35
N SER A 58 -9.04 8.81 5.35
CA SER A 58 -8.09 7.72 5.15
C SER A 58 -7.38 7.79 3.80
N GLY A 59 -8.10 8.18 2.74
CA GLY A 59 -7.51 8.34 1.41
C GLY A 59 -6.47 9.46 1.35
N LEU A 60 -6.78 10.60 1.99
CA LEU A 60 -5.86 11.73 2.07
C LEU A 60 -4.60 11.37 2.87
N LEU A 61 -4.75 10.69 4.01
CA LEU A 61 -3.60 10.22 4.80
C LEU A 61 -2.71 9.25 4.03
N GLY A 62 -3.30 8.34 3.25
CA GLY A 62 -2.54 7.44 2.37
C GLY A 62 -1.77 8.20 1.29
N LEU A 63 -2.42 9.18 0.65
CA LEU A 63 -1.76 10.04 -0.35
C LEU A 63 -0.61 10.85 0.26
N MET A 64 -0.81 11.40 1.46
CA MET A 64 0.23 12.12 2.20
C MET A 64 1.43 11.20 2.48
N LYS A 65 1.19 9.99 2.98
CA LYS A 65 2.24 8.99 3.24
C LYS A 65 3.01 8.65 1.96
N ALA A 66 2.32 8.38 0.85
CA ALA A 66 2.96 8.06 -0.43
C ALA A 66 3.81 9.23 -0.96
N THR A 67 3.30 10.46 -0.85
CA THR A 67 4.02 11.68 -1.25
C THR A 67 5.29 11.87 -0.43
N LEU A 68 5.19 11.73 0.89
CA LEU A 68 6.34 11.83 1.79
C LEU A 68 7.36 10.71 1.55
N ALA A 69 6.90 9.49 1.25
CA ALA A 69 7.78 8.37 0.93
C ALA A 69 8.62 8.65 -0.34
N LEU A 70 8.00 9.23 -1.38
CA LEU A 70 8.70 9.65 -2.60
C LEU A 70 9.68 10.80 -2.32
N GLN A 71 9.25 11.82 -1.57
CA GLN A 71 10.09 12.97 -1.22
C GLN A 71 11.35 12.57 -0.44
N HIS A 72 11.18 11.65 0.52
CA HIS A 72 12.28 11.17 1.36
C HIS A 72 13.03 9.97 0.79
N ARG A 73 12.59 9.43 -0.36
CA ARG A 73 13.11 8.19 -0.98
C ARG A 73 13.19 7.03 0.02
N ALA A 74 12.21 6.94 0.91
CA ALA A 74 12.17 5.97 1.99
C ALA A 74 10.74 5.52 2.24
N VAL A 75 10.53 4.21 2.33
CA VAL A 75 9.23 3.63 2.64
C VAL A 75 9.14 3.41 4.16
N PRO A 76 8.24 4.12 4.88
CA PRO A 76 8.06 3.89 6.31
C PRO A 76 7.44 2.52 6.58
N PRO A 77 7.81 1.84 7.68
CA PRO A 77 7.33 0.50 7.99
C PRO A 77 5.86 0.51 8.42
N ASN A 78 5.18 -0.61 8.18
CA ASN A 78 3.90 -0.90 8.84
C ASN A 78 4.15 -1.29 10.30
N LEU A 79 3.24 -0.89 11.18
CA LEU A 79 3.23 -1.36 12.58
C LEU A 79 2.42 -2.66 12.70
N HIS A 80 2.65 -3.40 13.78
CA HIS A 80 1.90 -4.61 14.17
C HIS A 80 1.99 -5.80 13.20
N PHE A 81 2.83 -5.72 12.17
CA PHE A 81 3.06 -6.79 11.22
C PHE A 81 4.19 -7.71 11.68
N THR A 82 3.94 -9.02 11.74
CA THR A 82 4.92 -10.02 12.20
C THR A 82 5.11 -11.18 11.23
N ARG A 83 4.09 -11.52 10.46
CA ARG A 83 4.12 -12.61 9.48
C ARG A 83 3.09 -12.37 8.39
N LEU A 84 3.39 -12.87 7.20
CA LEU A 84 2.37 -13.10 6.17
C LEU A 84 1.45 -14.26 6.60
N PRO A 85 0.20 -14.30 6.11
CA PRO A 85 -0.67 -15.46 6.28
C PRO A 85 0.02 -16.76 5.84
#